data_AF-A0A3D0HY26-F1
#
_entry.id   AF-A0A3D0HY26-F1
#
_cell.length_a   1.000
_cell.length_b   1.000
_cell.length_c   1.000
_cell.angle_alpha   90.00
_cell.angle_beta   90.00
_cell.angle_gamma   90.00
#
_symmetry.space_group_name_H-M   'P 1'
#
loop_
_entity.id
_entity.type
_entity.pdbx_description
1 polymer ?
#
loop_
_entity_poly.entity_id
_entity_poly.type
_entity_poly.pdbx_seq_one_letter_code
_entity_poly.pdbx_strand_id
1 'polypeptide(L)'
;MKEITIAELAYWIKQTKQNNQPKPIFFLGAGASVSGNIPLAKDIAKQIILDYSDNPFINKIEEKDRSYSTLMGCLSPIQRNA
;
A
#
# COMPACT_ATOMS: atom_id res chain seq x y z
N MET A 1 1.79 10.46 -19.11
CA MET A 1 2.99 10.85 -18.35
C MET A 1 4.20 10.50 -19.18
N LYS A 2 5.21 11.38 -19.24
CA LYS A 2 6.47 11.07 -19.93
C LYS A 2 7.27 10.11 -19.04
N GLU A 3 7.74 9.01 -19.61
CA GLU A 3 8.63 8.10 -18.90
C GLU A 3 9.99 8.77 -18.70
N ILE A 4 10.55 8.66 -17.50
CA ILE A 4 11.82 9.27 -17.12
C ILE A 4 12.74 8.16 -16.64
N THR A 5 13.96 8.13 -17.14
CA THR A 5 14.98 7.17 -16.75
C THR A 5 15.62 7.54 -15.41
N ILE A 6 16.27 6.57 -14.75
CA ILE A 6 17.05 6.82 -13.54
C ILE A 6 18.19 7.83 -13.80
N ALA A 7 18.79 7.80 -14.99
CA ALA A 7 19.87 8.71 -15.37
C ALA A 7 19.39 10.17 -15.45
N GLU A 8 18.21 10.39 -16.03
CA GLU A 8 17.59 11.71 -16.08
C GLU A 8 17.22 12.19 -14.66
N LEU A 9 16.66 11.33 -13.82
CA LEU A 9 16.38 11.67 -12.41
C LEU A 9 17.66 12.11 -11.67
N ALA A 10 18.75 11.34 -11.81
CA ALA A 10 20.04 11.66 -11.20
C ALA A 10 20.61 12.99 -11.70
N TYR A 11 20.43 13.30 -13.00
CA TYR A 11 20.81 14.59 -13.56
C TYR A 11 20.08 15.75 -12.87
N TRP A 12 18.76 15.67 -12.71
CA TRP A 12 17.98 16.71 -12.03
C TRP A 12 18.38 16.90 -10.56
N ILE A 13 18.65 15.81 -9.84
CA ILE A 13 19.16 15.86 -8.45
C ILE A 13 20.52 16.56 -8.40
N LYS A 14 21.41 16.29 -9.36
CA LYS A 14 22.72 16.95 -9.44
C LYS A 14 22.58 18.46 -9.71
N GLN A 15 21.72 18.84 -10.64
CA GLN A 15 21.50 20.25 -11.02
C GLN A 15 20.93 21.07 -9.85
N THR A 16 19.92 20.53 -9.14
CA THR A 16 19.34 21.22 -7.97
C THR A 16 20.39 21.49 -6.89
N LYS A 17 21.29 20.53 -6.65
CA LYS A 17 22.42 20.70 -5.72
C LYS A 17 23.41 21.79 -6.20
N GLN A 18 23.78 21.78 -7.48
CA GLN A 18 24.74 22.74 -8.04
C GLN A 18 24.22 24.18 -8.04
N ASN A 19 22.93 24.35 -8.29
CA ASN A 19 22.29 25.66 -8.38
C ASN A 19 21.75 26.18 -7.04
N ASN A 20 22.11 25.53 -5.92
CA ASN A 20 21.64 25.84 -4.57
C ASN A 20 20.10 25.95 -4.45
N GLN A 21 19.39 25.09 -5.19
CA GLN A 21 17.93 25.02 -5.19
C GLN A 21 17.43 24.11 -4.05
N PRO A 22 16.14 24.24 -3.65
CA PRO A 22 15.52 23.30 -2.72
C PRO A 22 15.67 21.85 -3.19
N LYS A 23 15.94 20.95 -2.25
CA LYS A 23 16.11 19.52 -2.54
C LYS A 23 14.77 18.93 -3.01
N PRO A 24 14.79 17.98 -3.97
CA PRO A 24 13.59 17.29 -4.40
C PRO A 24 12.88 16.57 -3.24
N ILE A 25 11.55 16.58 -3.26
CA ILE A 25 10.69 15.82 -2.34
C ILE A 25 10.15 14.61 -3.10
N PHE A 26 10.29 13.42 -2.52
CA PHE A 26 9.78 12.18 -3.09
C PHE A 26 8.59 11.68 -2.29
N PHE A 27 7.46 11.47 -2.97
CA PHE A 27 6.30 10.79 -2.40
C PHE A 27 6.40 9.31 -2.73
N LEU A 28 6.63 8.50 -1.70
CA LEU A 28 6.67 7.06 -1.83
C LEU A 28 5.28 6.48 -1.55
N GLY A 29 4.80 5.63 -2.45
CA GLY A 29 3.56 4.88 -2.28
C GLY A 29 3.80 3.48 -1.73
N ALA A 30 2.71 2.72 -1.54
CA ALA A 30 2.75 1.36 -1.00
C ALA A 30 3.63 0.37 -1.81
N GLY A 31 3.91 0.66 -3.08
CA GLY A 31 4.83 -0.13 -3.89
C GLY A 31 6.26 -0.19 -3.34
N ALA A 32 6.72 0.87 -2.65
CA ALA A 32 8.02 0.86 -1.97
C ALA A 32 8.04 -0.09 -0.75
N SER A 33 6.88 -0.35 -0.14
CA SER A 33 6.77 -1.28 0.99
C SER A 33 6.74 -2.73 0.53
N VAL A 34 6.18 -3.01 -0.66
CA VAL A 34 6.15 -4.36 -1.23
C VAL A 34 7.55 -4.92 -1.47
N SER A 35 8.51 -4.08 -1.89
CA SER A 35 9.91 -4.52 -2.01
C SER A 35 10.56 -4.89 -0.67
N GLY A 36 9.95 -4.49 0.45
CA GLY A 36 10.33 -4.90 1.81
C GLY A 36 9.50 -6.05 2.36
N ASN A 37 8.82 -6.83 1.50
CA ASN A 37 7.89 -7.91 1.88
C ASN A 37 6.68 -7.45 2.72
N ILE A 38 6.31 -6.17 2.65
CA ILE A 38 5.07 -5.68 3.28
C ILE A 38 3.93 -5.77 2.26
N PRO A 39 2.87 -6.56 2.54
CA PRO A 39 1.78 -6.75 1.59
C PRO A 39 0.95 -5.48 1.40
N LEU A 40 0.29 -5.38 0.25
CA LEU A 40 -0.65 -4.29 -0.01
C LEU A 40 -1.96 -4.55 0.74
N ALA A 41 -2.66 -3.47 1.10
CA ALA A 41 -3.96 -3.57 1.78
C ALA A 41 -4.98 -4.43 1.01
N LYS A 42 -4.95 -4.40 -0.33
CA LYS A 42 -5.81 -5.24 -1.18
C LYS A 42 -5.51 -6.74 -1.03
N ASP A 43 -4.24 -7.09 -0.79
CA ASP A 43 -3.80 -8.48 -0.69
C ASP A 43 -4.15 -9.01 0.70
N ILE A 44 -4.00 -8.17 1.73
CA ILE A 44 -4.48 -8.48 3.09
C ILE A 44 -6.00 -8.66 3.11
N ALA A 45 -6.75 -7.78 2.44
CA ALA A 45 -8.21 -7.90 2.36
C ALA A 45 -8.64 -9.24 1.72
N LYS A 46 -7.98 -9.66 0.64
CA LYS A 46 -8.23 -10.97 0.02
C LYS A 46 -7.92 -12.12 0.98
N GLN A 47 -6.81 -12.03 1.69
CA GLN A 47 -6.40 -13.05 2.65
C GLN A 47 -7.42 -13.20 3.78
N ILE A 48 -7.92 -12.09 4.34
CA ILE A 48 -8.96 -12.10 5.37
C ILE A 48 -10.25 -12.79 4.88
N ILE A 49 -10.66 -12.54 3.64
CA ILE A 49 -11.87 -13.18 3.07
C ILE A 49 -11.66 -14.69 2.94
N LEU A 50 -10.46 -15.15 2.58
CA LEU A 50 -10.14 -16.56 2.44
C LEU A 50 -10.09 -17.26 3.81
N ASP A 51 -9.35 -16.68 4.75
CA ASP A 51 -9.10 -17.27 6.08
C ASP A 51 -10.35 -17.31 6.96
N TYR A 52 -11.27 -16.37 6.74
CA TYR A 52 -12.49 -16.22 7.55
C TYR A 52 -13.76 -16.30 6.69
N SER A 53 -13.75 -17.17 5.68
CA SER A 53 -14.88 -17.36 4.75
C SER A 53 -16.16 -17.87 5.42
N ASP A 54 -16.05 -18.47 6.60
CA ASP A 54 -17.17 -18.93 7.43
C ASP A 54 -17.71 -17.83 8.38
N ASN A 55 -17.03 -16.68 8.47
CA ASN A 55 -17.41 -15.61 9.38
C ASN A 55 -18.69 -14.90 8.90
N PRO A 56 -19.79 -14.93 9.69
CA PRO A 56 -21.07 -14.36 9.29
C PRO A 56 -21.03 -12.83 9.16
N PHE A 57 -20.10 -12.14 9.83
CA PHE A 57 -19.95 -10.69 9.71
C PHE A 57 -19.32 -10.30 8.37
N ILE A 58 -18.35 -11.10 7.90
CA ILE A 58 -17.69 -10.87 6.60
C ILE A 58 -18.64 -11.20 5.44
N ASN A 59 -19.41 -12.29 5.57
CA ASN A 59 -20.34 -12.73 4.53
C ASN A 59 -21.52 -11.78 4.30
N LYS A 60 -21.85 -10.93 5.29
CA LYS A 60 -22.88 -9.88 5.15
C LYS A 60 -22.40 -8.66 4.37
N ILE A 61 -21.10 -8.51 4.14
CA ILE A 61 -20.55 -7.33 3.45
C ILE A 61 -20.61 -7.55 1.94
N GLU A 62 -21.29 -6.62 1.25
CA GLU A 62 -21.31 -6.55 -0.20
C GLU A 62 -19.90 -6.38 -0.76
N GLU A 63 -19.61 -6.99 -1.91
CA GLU A 63 -18.26 -7.00 -2.50
C GLU A 63 -17.65 -5.60 -2.67
N LYS A 64 -18.47 -4.61 -3.03
CA LYS A 64 -18.08 -3.21 -3.18
C LYS A 64 -17.55 -2.56 -1.89
N ASP A 65 -17.98 -3.07 -0.73
CA ASP A 65 -17.69 -2.52 0.59
C ASP A 65 -16.59 -3.30 1.34
N ARG A 66 -16.02 -4.33 0.69
CA ARG A 66 -14.93 -5.20 1.23
C ARG A 66 -13.56 -4.52 1.19
N SER A 67 -13.48 -3.34 1.80
CA SER A 67 -12.22 -2.66 2.05
C SER A 67 -11.43 -3.34 3.18
N TYR A 68 -10.11 -3.16 3.16
CA TYR A 68 -9.23 -3.61 4.25
C TYR A 68 -9.74 -3.16 5.63
N SER A 69 -10.13 -1.88 5.77
CA SER A 69 -10.62 -1.33 7.04
C SER A 69 -11.93 -1.98 7.49
N THR A 70 -12.87 -2.22 6.57
CA THR A 70 -14.15 -2.86 6.88
C THR A 70 -13.92 -4.29 7.35
N LEU A 71 -13.11 -5.06 6.61
CA LEU A 71 -12.83 -6.46 6.90
C LEU A 71 -12.06 -6.64 8.20
N MET A 72 -11.04 -5.81 8.44
CA MET A 72 -10.36 -5.78 9.73
C MET A 72 -11.32 -5.48 10.88
N GLY A 73 -12.28 -4.58 10.66
CA GLY A 73 -13.36 -4.27 11.60
C GLY A 73 -14.15 -5.50 12.07
N CYS A 74 -14.36 -6.49 11.21
CA CYS A 74 -15.09 -7.73 11.51
C CYS A 74 -14.29 -8.75 12.33
N LEU A 75 -12.97 -8.59 12.41
CA LEU A 75 -12.10 -9.50 13.15
C LEU A 75 -12.02 -9.11 14.62
N SER A 76 -11.98 -10.12 15.50
CA SER A 76 -11.71 -9.94 16.93
C SER A 76 -10.25 -9.51 17.17
N PRO A 77 -9.92 -8.95 18.35
CA PRO A 77 -8.55 -8.57 18.68
C PRO A 77 -7.53 -9.71 18.57
N ILE A 78 -7.94 -10.94 18.89
CA ILE A 78 -7.08 -12.13 18.79
C ILE A 78 -6.76 -12.43 17.33
N GLN A 79 -7.76 -12.38 16.45
CA GLN A 79 -7.62 -12.65 15.01
C GLN A 79 -6.79 -11.60 14.27
N ARG A 80 -6.74 -10.36 14.77
CA ARG A 80 -5.93 -9.27 14.18
C ARG A 80 -4.44 -9.35 14.51
N ASN A 81 -4.09 -10.04 15.61
CA ASN A 81 -2.72 -10.13 16.12
C ASN A 81 -2.06 -11.48 15.82
N ALA A 82 -2.75 -12.37 15.10
CA ALA A 82 -2.22 -13.64 14.60
C ALA A 82 -1.46 -13.42 13.28
#